data_AF-A0A959S2I4-F1
#
_entry.id   AF-A0A959S2I4-F1
#
_cell.length_a   1.000
_cell.length_b   1.000
_cell.length_c   1.000
_cell.angle_alpha   90.00
_cell.angle_beta   90.00
_cell.angle_gamma   90.00
#
_symmetry.space_group_name_H-M   'P 1'
#
loop_
_entity.id
_entity.type
_entity.pdbx_description
1 polymer ?
#
loop_
_entity_poly.entity_id
_entity_poly.type
_entity_poly.pdbx_seq_one_letter_code
_entity_poly.pdbx_strand_id
1 'polypeptide(L)'
;DFIRKNTPDTAVILMPPDTVIRPPGQVHHTKTAMNGYTTIYTWVSYFIYPRKLVYEDRKERFPQLTDKVTHVAIINKWGYNKLPYRVNQENEYSIMPIKMPQQ
;
A
#
# COMPACT_ATOMS: atom_id res chain seq x y z
N ASP A 1 10.83 -7.49 -0.85
CA ASP A 1 11.76 -6.61 -1.61
C ASP A 1 11.13 -5.52 -2.45
N PHE A 2 10.02 -5.77 -3.16
CA PHE A 2 9.46 -4.78 -4.11
C PHE A 2 9.24 -3.39 -3.49
N ILE A 3 8.62 -3.30 -2.31
CA ILE A 3 8.40 -2.03 -1.61
C ILE A 3 9.71 -1.31 -1.30
N ARG A 4 10.70 -2.05 -0.76
CA ARG A 4 12.00 -1.50 -0.37
C ARG A 4 12.78 -0.95 -1.56
N LYS A 5 12.70 -1.61 -2.72
CA LYS A 5 13.39 -1.19 -3.94
C LYS A 5 12.75 0.03 -4.61
N ASN A 6 11.46 0.27 -4.38
CA ASN A 6 10.69 1.31 -5.08
C ASN A 6 10.28 2.49 -4.19
N THR A 7 10.72 2.52 -2.93
CA THR A 7 10.38 3.62 -2.00
C THR A 7 11.55 3.94 -1.07
N PRO A 8 11.74 5.21 -0.70
CA PRO A 8 12.72 5.56 0.34
C PRO A 8 12.31 5.02 1.71
N ASP A 9 13.27 4.96 2.62
CA ASP A 9 13.07 4.50 3.99
C ASP A 9 12.05 5.36 4.77
N THR A 10 11.93 6.64 4.42
CA THR A 10 10.98 7.58 5.02
C THR A 10 9.55 7.45 4.47
N ALA A 11 9.29 6.53 3.54
CA ALA A 11 8.00 6.46 2.86
C ALA A 11 6.85 6.13 3.81
N VAL A 12 5.78 6.90 3.69
CA VAL A 12 4.45 6.57 4.19
C VAL A 12 3.58 6.17 3.00
N ILE A 13 3.11 4.93 2.99
CA ILE A 13 2.43 4.31 1.86
C ILE A 13 0.95 4.12 2.19
N LEU A 14 0.08 4.67 1.34
CA LEU A 14 -1.35 4.41 1.38
C LEU A 14 -1.63 3.06 0.71
N MET A 15 -2.20 2.14 1.48
CA MET A 15 -2.60 0.81 1.07
C MET A 15 -4.09 0.78 0.74
N PRO A 16 -4.51 -0.12 -0.18
CA PRO A 16 -5.92 -0.39 -0.41
C PRO A 16 -6.66 -0.80 0.86
N PRO A 17 -7.99 -0.64 0.89
CA PRO A 17 -8.79 -1.24 1.95
C PRO A 17 -8.67 -2.77 1.88
N ASP A 18 -8.92 -3.43 3.01
CA ASP A 18 -8.79 -4.89 3.10
C ASP A 18 -9.65 -5.62 2.06
N THR A 19 -10.80 -5.07 1.66
CA THR A 19 -11.71 -5.64 0.65
C THR A 19 -11.12 -5.69 -0.76
N VAL A 20 -10.17 -4.81 -1.08
CA VAL A 20 -9.45 -4.83 -2.37
C VAL A 20 -8.31 -5.85 -2.34
N ILE A 21 -7.66 -5.97 -1.18
CA ILE A 21 -6.57 -6.93 -0.95
C ILE A 21 -7.14 -8.35 -0.83
N ARG A 22 -8.33 -8.48 -0.25
CA ARG A 22 -9.06 -9.72 0.00
C ARG A 22 -10.55 -9.57 -0.36
N PRO A 23 -10.89 -9.75 -1.64
CA PRO A 23 -12.28 -9.70 -2.09
C PRO A 23 -13.13 -10.77 -1.38
N PRO A 24 -14.35 -10.43 -0.92
CA PRO A 24 -15.26 -11.41 -0.32
C PRO A 24 -15.54 -12.58 -1.29
N GLY A 25 -15.53 -13.80 -0.78
CA GLY A 25 -15.81 -15.00 -1.58
C GLY A 25 -14.61 -15.59 -2.34
N GLN A 26 -13.43 -14.94 -2.31
CA GLN A 26 -12.20 -15.60 -2.73
C GLN A 26 -11.67 -16.48 -1.60
N VAL A 27 -11.55 -17.79 -1.85
CA VAL A 27 -10.78 -18.68 -0.98
C VAL A 27 -9.31 -18.28 -1.16
N HIS A 28 -8.76 -17.58 -0.18
CA HIS A 28 -7.34 -17.33 -0.16
C HIS A 28 -6.63 -18.63 0.21
N HIS A 29 -6.25 -19.44 -0.79
CA HIS A 29 -5.33 -20.57 -0.64
C HIS A 29 -3.92 -20.05 -0.32
N THR A 30 -3.77 -19.23 0.72
CA THR A 30 -2.43 -19.05 1.27
C THR A 30 -2.19 -20.31 2.10
N LYS A 31 -1.20 -21.10 1.66
CA LYS A 31 -0.57 -22.09 2.53
C LYS A 31 -0.40 -21.45 3.91
N THR A 32 -0.68 -22.22 4.95
CA THR A 32 -0.66 -21.92 6.39
C THR A 32 0.51 -21.04 6.89
N ALA A 33 1.51 -20.74 6.06
CA ALA A 33 2.59 -19.79 6.32
C ALA A 33 2.27 -18.31 6.00
N MET A 34 1.28 -17.94 5.16
CA MET A 34 1.10 -16.52 4.74
C MET A 34 -0.18 -15.81 5.24
N ASN A 35 -1.05 -16.52 5.97
CA ASN A 35 -2.26 -15.94 6.58
C ASN A 35 -1.99 -15.00 7.77
N GLY A 36 -0.74 -14.86 8.23
CA GLY A 36 -0.35 -13.94 9.30
C GLY A 36 0.36 -12.66 8.83
N TYR A 37 0.93 -12.67 7.61
CA TYR A 37 1.85 -11.60 7.19
C TYR A 37 1.18 -10.35 6.63
N THR A 38 -0.09 -10.43 6.20
CA THR A 38 -0.85 -9.26 5.71
C THR A 38 -2.06 -8.91 6.57
N THR A 39 -2.45 -9.78 7.50
CA THR A 39 -3.59 -9.63 8.42
C THR A 39 -3.20 -8.83 9.65
N ILE A 40 -1.96 -9.00 10.13
CA ILE A 40 -1.48 -8.35 11.32
C ILE A 40 -0.60 -7.16 10.92
N TYR A 41 -1.14 -5.94 11.03
CA TYR A 41 -0.46 -4.67 10.74
C TYR A 41 0.94 -4.58 11.36
N THR A 42 1.15 -5.15 12.55
CA THR A 42 2.44 -5.17 13.26
C THR A 42 3.49 -6.09 12.63
N TRP A 43 3.10 -7.14 11.90
CA TRP A 43 4.05 -7.98 11.17
C TRP A 43 4.42 -7.36 9.83
N VAL A 44 3.44 -6.80 9.11
CA VAL A 44 3.70 -6.08 7.85
C VAL A 44 4.68 -4.93 8.10
N SER A 45 4.46 -4.16 9.18
CA SER A 45 5.32 -3.03 9.53
C SER A 45 6.75 -3.44 9.86
N TYR A 46 6.97 -4.63 10.42
CA TYR A 46 8.32 -5.17 10.68
C TYR A 46 9.10 -5.41 9.37
N PHE A 47 8.48 -5.99 8.34
CA PHE A 47 9.17 -6.32 7.07
C PHE A 47 9.51 -5.11 6.20
N ILE A 48 8.81 -4.00 6.40
CA ILE A 48 8.98 -2.78 5.60
C ILE A 48 9.67 -1.66 6.38
N TYR A 49 9.93 -1.87 7.68
CA TYR A 49 10.62 -0.91 8.53
C TYR A 49 11.88 -0.41 7.83
N PRO A 50 12.14 0.91 7.81
CA PRO A 50 11.48 1.98 8.58
C PRO A 50 10.22 2.61 7.95
N ARG A 51 9.71 2.09 6.83
CA ARG A 51 8.53 2.63 6.13
C ARG A 51 7.26 2.42 6.95
N LYS A 52 6.25 3.26 6.72
CA LYS A 52 4.96 3.22 7.42
C LYS A 52 3.82 2.96 6.44
N LEU A 53 2.78 2.28 6.90
CA LEU A 53 1.56 2.04 6.11
C LEU A 53 0.37 2.74 6.74
N VAL A 54 -0.51 3.23 5.87
CA VAL A 54 -1.86 3.70 6.20
C VAL A 54 -2.81 2.94 5.28
N TYR A 55 -3.82 2.28 5.83
CA TYR A 55 -4.84 1.62 5.01
C TYR A 55 -6.00 2.58 4.76
N GLU A 56 -6.54 2.60 3.55
CA GLU A 56 -7.60 3.55 3.14
C GLU A 56 -8.82 3.51 4.05
N ASP A 57 -9.26 2.32 4.48
CA ASP A 57 -10.40 2.09 5.37
C ASP A 57 -10.13 2.47 6.84
N ARG A 58 -8.88 2.79 7.18
CA ARG A 58 -8.43 3.11 8.55
C ARG A 58 -7.72 4.45 8.64
N LYS A 59 -7.60 5.20 7.54
CA LYS A 59 -6.82 6.44 7.46
C LYS A 59 -7.30 7.53 8.43
N GLU A 60 -8.60 7.55 8.74
CA GLU A 60 -9.21 8.48 9.68
C GLU A 60 -8.80 8.23 11.13
N ARG A 61 -8.34 7.00 11.46
CA ARG A 61 -7.84 6.67 12.81
C ARG A 61 -6.47 7.29 13.09
N PHE A 62 -5.74 7.67 12.05
CA PHE A 62 -4.36 8.17 12.14
C PHE A 62 -4.15 9.39 11.22
N PRO A 63 -4.89 10.50 11.39
CA PRO A 63 -4.86 11.64 10.49
C PRO A 63 -3.43 12.21 10.33
N GLN A 64 -2.66 12.31 11.43
CA GLN A 64 -1.29 12.79 11.39
C GLN A 64 -0.32 11.93 10.56
N LEU A 65 -0.65 10.66 10.31
CA LEU A 65 0.13 9.77 9.45
C LEU A 65 -0.41 9.82 8.01
N THR A 66 -1.73 9.89 7.86
CA THR A 66 -2.42 10.04 6.57
C THR A 66 -1.99 11.30 5.82
N ASP A 67 -1.84 12.43 6.53
CA ASP A 67 -1.38 13.69 5.92
C ASP A 67 0.07 13.62 5.43
N LYS A 68 0.84 12.62 5.90
CA LYS A 68 2.23 12.38 5.52
C LYS A 68 2.38 11.34 4.43
N VAL A 69 1.29 10.85 3.85
CA VAL A 69 1.35 9.88 2.74
C VAL A 69 2.17 10.46 1.59
N THR A 70 3.16 9.68 1.16
CA THR A 70 4.08 10.04 0.08
C THR A 70 3.91 9.13 -1.13
N HIS A 71 3.38 7.92 -0.93
CA HIS A 71 3.21 6.92 -1.96
C HIS A 71 1.84 6.23 -1.83
N VAL A 72 1.33 5.71 -2.95
CA VAL A 72 0.13 4.89 -3.03
C VAL A 72 0.52 3.53 -3.57
N ALA A 73 0.11 2.46 -2.88
CA ALA A 73 0.21 1.11 -3.40
C ALA A 73 -0.94 0.86 -4.40
N ILE A 74 -0.59 0.46 -5.61
CA ILE A 74 -1.53 0.04 -6.63
C ILE A 74 -1.70 -1.48 -6.52
N ILE A 75 -2.93 -1.93 -6.33
CA ILE A 75 -3.30 -3.35 -6.28
C ILE A 75 -4.61 -3.53 -7.07
N ASN A 76 -4.61 -4.39 -8.07
CA ASN A 76 -5.76 -4.61 -8.96
C ASN A 76 -6.34 -3.29 -9.51
N LYS A 77 -5.45 -2.38 -9.93
CA LYS A 77 -5.75 -1.02 -10.41
C LYS A 77 -6.38 -0.06 -9.39
N TRP A 78 -6.66 -0.52 -8.17
CA TRP A 78 -7.02 0.39 -7.08
C TRP A 78 -5.83 1.32 -6.79
N GLY A 79 -6.12 2.59 -6.48
CA GLY A 79 -5.11 3.57 -6.08
C GLY A 79 -4.71 4.54 -7.18
N TYR A 80 -4.97 4.25 -8.46
CA TYR A 80 -4.73 5.20 -9.54
C TYR A 80 -5.53 6.50 -9.36
N ASN A 81 -6.78 6.39 -8.89
CA ASN A 81 -7.63 7.53 -8.56
C ASN A 81 -7.17 8.34 -7.33
N LYS A 82 -6.13 7.89 -6.62
CA LYS A 82 -5.52 8.62 -5.48
C LYS A 82 -4.29 9.42 -5.91
N LEU A 83 -3.81 9.23 -7.15
CA LEU A 83 -2.69 9.99 -7.69
C LEU A 83 -3.21 11.32 -8.26
N PRO A 84 -2.51 12.45 -8.03
CA PRO A 84 -2.89 13.75 -8.57
C PRO A 84 -2.46 13.94 -10.04
N TYR A 85 -2.04 12.86 -10.70
CA TYR A 85 -1.55 12.85 -12.07
C TYR A 85 -2.05 11.61 -12.82
N ARG A 86 -2.11 11.70 -14.15
CA ARG A 86 -2.50 10.57 -15.00
C ARG A 86 -1.31 9.65 -15.22
N VAL A 87 -1.56 8.34 -15.11
CA VAL A 87 -0.58 7.31 -15.46
C VAL A 87 -0.98 6.72 -16.81
N ASN A 88 -0.03 6.70 -17.76
CA ASN A 88 -0.30 6.24 -19.13
C ASN A 88 -0.34 4.70 -19.23
N GLN A 89 0.38 4.00 -18.36
CA GLN A 89 0.42 2.54 -18.30
C GLN A 89 0.01 2.04 -16.92
N GLU A 90 -1.19 1.47 -16.83
CA GLU A 90 -1.74 0.95 -15.58
C GLU A 90 -1.31 -0.50 -15.35
N ASN A 91 -0.45 -0.71 -14.36
CA ASN A 91 -0.02 -2.03 -13.89
C ASN A 91 -0.93 -2.50 -12.75
N GLU A 92 -1.15 -3.80 -12.64
CA GLU A 92 -1.97 -4.38 -11.57
C GLU A 92 -1.33 -4.21 -10.19
N TYR A 93 -0.01 -4.28 -10.11
CA TYR A 93 0.76 -4.16 -8.87
C TYR A 93 1.89 -3.13 -9.06
N SER A 94 1.86 -2.06 -8.28
CA SER A 94 2.96 -1.08 -8.25
C SER A 94 2.93 -0.23 -6.98
N ILE A 95 3.97 0.56 -6.74
CA ILE A 95 3.94 1.62 -5.73
C ILE A 95 4.33 2.91 -6.43
N MET A 96 3.47 3.91 -6.31
CA MET A 96 3.57 5.16 -7.05
C MET A 96 3.68 6.34 -6.08
N PRO A 97 4.61 7.28 -6.28
CA PRO A 97 4.73 8.45 -5.41
C PRO A 97 3.58 9.43 -5.69
N ILE A 98 2.99 10.05 -4.65
CA ILE A 98 1.93 11.05 -4.84
C ILE A 98 2.47 12.30 -5.56
N LYS A 99 3.69 12.69 -5.23
CA LYS A 99 4.41 13.75 -5.94
C LYS A 99 5.44 13.07 -6.82
N MET A 100 5.36 13.26 -8.13
CA MET A 100 6.43 12.81 -9.00
C MET A 100 7.75 13.40 -8.49
N PRO A 101 8.82 12.60 -8.39
CA PRO A 101 10.15 13.15 -8.19
C PRO A 101 10.38 14.15 -9.33
N GLN A 102 10.59 15.42 -9.00
CA GLN A 102 11.08 16.37 -9.98
C GLN A 102 12.41 15.79 -10.49
N GLN A 103 12.45 15.46 -11.77
CA GLN A 103 13.66 14.95 -12.42
C GLN A 103 14.74 16.05 -12.46
#